data_AF-A0A7W1H6I6-F1
#
_entry.id   AF-A0A7W1H6I6-F1
#
_cell.length_a   1.000
_cell.length_b   1.000
_cell.length_c   1.000
_cell.angle_alpha   90.00
_cell.angle_beta   90.00
_cell.angle_gamma   90.00
#
_symmetry.space_group_name_H-M   'P 1'
#
loop_
_entity.id
_entity.type
_entity.pdbx_description
1 polymer ?
#
loop_
_entity_poly.entity_id
_entity_poly.type
_entity_poly.pdbx_seq_one_letter_code
_entity_poly.pdbx_strand_id
1 'polypeptide(L)'
;MSSSLSHQLRWRELPVRARGALTGKLVGLWGSVSDEAAFDSLTEDKQQALLLVLSRMQAKDLWHLVKSIDNVYGEGGVGIAFAAWPFIQSTLSRRKDFTRLFANHNDTSGGFYEKGRAEAVLHFLFQEGSPRKWYVHFDLYSPVHSFGSAAKHLRHEFLGNCCPDWKMIKQCLKA
;
A
#
# COMPACT_ATOMS: atom_id res chain seq x y z
N MET A 1 -6.35 -30.29 -12.26
CA MET A 1 -6.13 -28.84 -12.53
C MET A 1 -7.39 -28.11 -12.13
N SER A 2 -7.44 -27.59 -10.89
CA SER A 2 -8.59 -26.83 -10.43
C SER A 2 -8.40 -25.38 -10.88
N SER A 3 -9.18 -24.95 -11.88
CA SER A 3 -9.31 -23.54 -12.20
C SER A 3 -9.96 -22.87 -10.99
N SER A 4 -9.14 -22.22 -10.17
CA SER A 4 -9.62 -21.28 -9.17
C SER A 4 -10.30 -20.15 -9.94
N LEU A 5 -11.63 -20.15 -9.95
CA LEU A 5 -12.41 -19.03 -10.47
C LEU A 5 -11.93 -17.76 -9.74
N SER A 6 -11.27 -16.87 -10.46
CA SER A 6 -10.84 -15.59 -9.91
C SER A 6 -12.08 -14.78 -9.55
N HIS A 7 -12.26 -14.48 -8.27
CA HIS A 7 -13.46 -13.81 -7.78
C HIS A 7 -13.22 -12.29 -7.75
N GLN A 8 -13.10 -11.69 -8.94
CA GLN A 8 -13.06 -10.25 -9.08
C GLN A 8 -14.35 -9.64 -8.54
N LEU A 9 -14.19 -8.66 -7.66
CA LEU A 9 -15.30 -7.87 -7.14
C LEU A 9 -15.73 -6.85 -8.18
N ARG A 10 -17.02 -6.59 -8.24
CA ARG A 10 -17.59 -5.43 -8.94
C ARG A 10 -17.68 -4.26 -7.97
N TRP A 11 -17.51 -3.05 -8.47
CA TRP A 11 -17.60 -1.81 -7.70
C TRP A 11 -18.85 -1.76 -6.83
N ARG A 12 -20.00 -2.20 -7.38
CA ARG A 12 -21.29 -2.20 -6.71
C ARG A 12 -21.37 -3.17 -5.51
N GLU A 13 -20.52 -4.18 -5.50
CA GLU A 13 -20.41 -5.18 -4.42
C GLU A 13 -19.56 -4.66 -3.26
N LEU A 14 -18.81 -3.58 -3.47
CA LEU A 14 -18.03 -2.96 -2.40
C LEU A 14 -18.95 -2.36 -1.32
N PRO A 15 -18.60 -2.53 -0.03
CA PRO A 15 -19.26 -1.83 1.05
C PRO A 15 -19.33 -0.32 0.80
N VAL A 16 -20.43 0.33 1.18
CA VAL A 16 -20.65 1.77 0.96
C VAL A 16 -19.46 2.61 1.46
N ARG A 17 -18.89 2.24 2.62
CA ARG A 17 -17.70 2.90 3.18
C ARG A 17 -16.47 2.80 2.27
N ALA A 18 -16.24 1.65 1.64
CA ALA A 18 -15.11 1.46 0.73
C ALA A 18 -15.32 2.26 -0.57
N ARG A 19 -16.52 2.20 -1.16
CA ARG A 19 -16.86 3.02 -2.33
C ARG A 19 -16.69 4.50 -2.07
N GLY A 20 -17.24 5.00 -0.96
CA GLY A 20 -17.12 6.40 -0.58
C GLY A 20 -15.66 6.84 -0.40
N ALA A 21 -14.81 5.96 0.14
CA ALA A 21 -13.39 6.26 0.31
C ALA A 21 -12.59 6.26 -1.01
N LEU A 22 -12.98 5.44 -1.99
CA LEU A 22 -12.33 5.34 -3.30
C LEU A 22 -12.86 6.35 -4.32
N THR A 23 -14.02 6.96 -4.06
CA THR A 23 -14.65 7.94 -4.95
C THR A 23 -13.73 9.13 -5.19
N GLY A 24 -13.54 9.49 -6.46
CA GLY A 24 -12.67 10.56 -6.94
C GLY A 24 -11.17 10.26 -6.86
N LYS A 25 -10.77 9.03 -6.50
CA LYS A 25 -9.35 8.66 -6.36
C LYS A 25 -8.85 7.69 -7.43
N LEU A 26 -9.75 6.99 -8.14
CA LEU A 26 -9.40 5.99 -9.14
C LEU A 26 -9.65 6.46 -10.56
N VAL A 27 -10.50 7.46 -10.76
CA VAL A 27 -10.68 8.11 -12.07
C VAL A 27 -9.33 8.55 -12.65
N GLY A 28 -9.12 8.26 -13.93
CA GLY A 28 -7.85 8.49 -14.64
C GLY A 28 -6.83 7.36 -14.50
N LEU A 29 -6.99 6.41 -13.56
CA LEU A 29 -6.12 5.25 -13.44
C LEU A 29 -6.13 4.45 -14.76
N TRP A 30 -4.98 4.43 -15.42
CA TRP A 30 -4.77 3.84 -16.75
C TRP A 30 -5.80 4.28 -17.81
N GLY A 31 -6.24 5.55 -17.74
CA GLY A 31 -7.20 6.12 -18.69
C GLY A 31 -8.67 5.82 -18.40
N SER A 32 -8.98 5.22 -17.24
CA SER A 32 -10.36 4.94 -16.85
C SER A 32 -11.18 6.22 -16.65
N VAL A 33 -12.41 6.24 -17.19
CA VAL A 33 -13.28 7.42 -17.18
C VAL A 33 -14.10 7.60 -15.89
N SER A 34 -14.10 6.60 -15.01
CA SER A 34 -14.79 6.64 -13.71
C SER A 34 -14.11 5.73 -12.69
N ASP A 35 -14.38 5.94 -11.39
CA ASP A 35 -13.83 5.08 -10.33
C ASP A 35 -14.35 3.63 -10.43
N GLU A 36 -15.61 3.46 -10.84
CA GLU A 36 -16.23 2.15 -11.07
C GLU A 36 -15.51 1.40 -12.20
N ALA A 37 -15.30 2.06 -13.35
CA ALA A 37 -14.59 1.45 -14.47
C ALA A 37 -13.14 1.12 -14.10
N ALA A 38 -12.46 2.00 -13.38
CA ALA A 38 -11.10 1.77 -12.90
C ALA A 38 -11.03 0.54 -11.99
N PHE A 39 -11.89 0.46 -10.97
CA PHE A 39 -11.90 -0.65 -10.02
C PHE A 39 -12.27 -1.99 -10.67
N ASP A 40 -13.28 -1.99 -11.53
CA ASP A 40 -13.74 -3.21 -12.22
C ASP A 40 -12.72 -3.73 -13.24
N SER A 41 -11.80 -2.87 -13.71
CA SER A 41 -10.71 -3.26 -14.60
C SER A 41 -9.52 -3.92 -13.86
N LEU A 42 -9.43 -3.75 -12.54
CA LEU A 42 -8.34 -4.32 -11.75
C LEU A 42 -8.45 -5.85 -11.71
N THR A 43 -7.30 -6.51 -11.85
CA THR A 43 -7.16 -7.94 -11.55
C THR A 43 -7.46 -8.21 -10.08
N GLU A 44 -7.88 -9.44 -9.73
CA GLU A 44 -8.27 -9.80 -8.36
C GLU A 44 -7.19 -9.43 -7.34
N ASP A 45 -5.93 -9.73 -7.64
CA ASP A 45 -4.78 -9.41 -6.79
C ASP A 45 -4.67 -7.92 -6.49
N LYS A 46 -4.84 -7.06 -7.50
CA LYS A 46 -4.80 -5.60 -7.35
C LYS A 46 -6.01 -5.07 -6.60
N GLN A 47 -7.19 -5.65 -6.80
CA GLN A 47 -8.37 -5.31 -6.00
C GLN A 47 -8.15 -5.63 -4.52
N GLN A 48 -7.66 -6.82 -4.21
CA GLN A 48 -7.39 -7.21 -2.82
C GLN A 48 -6.27 -6.35 -2.21
N ALA A 49 -5.20 -6.09 -2.96
CA ALA A 49 -4.13 -5.22 -2.50
C ALA A 49 -4.61 -3.80 -2.18
N LEU A 50 -5.36 -3.18 -3.08
CA LEU A 50 -5.95 -1.87 -2.88
C LEU A 50 -6.84 -1.83 -1.63
N LEU A 51 -7.69 -2.85 -1.42
CA LEU A 51 -8.57 -2.92 -0.26
C LEU A 51 -7.80 -3.12 1.06
N LEU A 52 -6.69 -3.86 1.05
CA LEU A 52 -5.81 -4.00 2.23
C LEU A 52 -5.14 -2.68 2.57
N VAL A 53 -4.59 -1.98 1.57
CA VAL A 53 -3.96 -0.66 1.73
C VAL A 53 -4.99 0.35 2.25
N LEU A 54 -6.16 0.44 1.61
CA LEU A 54 -7.27 1.29 2.03
C LEU A 54 -7.63 1.04 3.49
N SER A 55 -7.88 -0.23 3.85
CA SER A 55 -8.26 -0.62 5.20
C SER A 55 -7.21 -0.19 6.23
N ARG A 56 -5.92 -0.48 5.98
CA ARG A 56 -4.85 -0.13 6.93
C ARG A 56 -4.64 1.37 7.03
N MET A 57 -4.65 2.09 5.92
CA MET A 57 -4.52 3.55 5.92
C MET A 57 -5.71 4.23 6.61
N GLN A 58 -6.92 3.69 6.47
CA GLN A 58 -8.08 4.18 7.23
C GLN A 58 -7.97 3.89 8.72
N ALA A 59 -7.52 2.69 9.11
CA ALA A 59 -7.27 2.35 10.51
C ALA A 59 -6.19 3.25 11.13
N LYS A 60 -5.30 3.81 10.31
CA LYS A 60 -4.30 4.79 10.70
C LYS A 60 -4.74 6.23 10.55
N ASP A 61 -5.93 6.52 10.04
CA ASP A 61 -6.35 7.88 9.68
C ASP A 61 -5.31 8.61 8.78
N LEU A 62 -4.96 7.96 7.67
CA LEU A 62 -4.03 8.47 6.67
C LEU A 62 -4.63 8.50 5.26
N TRP A 63 -5.77 7.84 5.02
CA TRP A 63 -6.36 7.75 3.68
C TRP A 63 -6.75 9.12 3.10
N HIS A 64 -7.10 10.07 3.97
CA HIS A 64 -7.44 11.44 3.57
C HIS A 64 -6.25 12.18 2.90
N LEU A 65 -5.01 11.70 3.10
CA LEU A 65 -3.80 12.27 2.49
C LEU A 65 -3.64 11.90 1.01
N VAL A 66 -4.30 10.83 0.56
CA VAL A 66 -4.28 10.38 -0.84
C VAL A 66 -5.18 11.29 -1.65
N LYS A 67 -4.65 11.96 -2.68
CA LYS A 67 -5.42 12.79 -3.60
C LYS A 67 -5.97 11.96 -4.75
N SER A 68 -5.11 11.25 -5.47
CA SER A 68 -5.43 10.34 -6.57
C SER A 68 -4.46 9.16 -6.58
N ILE A 69 -4.89 8.02 -7.10
CA ILE A 69 -4.06 6.82 -7.25
C ILE A 69 -3.53 6.77 -8.67
N ASP A 70 -2.21 6.70 -8.79
CA ASP A 70 -1.51 6.68 -10.08
C ASP A 70 -1.21 5.24 -10.53
N ASN A 71 -1.07 4.32 -9.57
CA ASN A 71 -0.87 2.90 -9.84
C ASN A 71 -1.31 2.03 -8.65
N VAL A 72 -1.73 0.79 -8.94
CA VAL A 72 -1.99 -0.25 -7.94
C VAL A 72 -1.07 -1.44 -8.20
N TYR A 73 -0.34 -1.84 -7.16
CA TYR A 73 0.52 -3.02 -7.15
C TYR A 73 -0.21 -4.18 -6.46
N GLY A 74 0.00 -5.41 -6.95
CA GLY A 74 -0.75 -6.59 -6.52
C GLY A 74 0.17 -7.73 -6.09
N GLU A 75 0.09 -8.89 -6.75
CA GLU A 75 1.04 -9.98 -6.53
C GLU A 75 2.48 -9.49 -6.78
N GLY A 76 3.39 -9.86 -5.89
CA GLY A 76 4.77 -9.39 -5.97
C GLY A 76 4.99 -7.94 -5.47
N GLY A 77 4.05 -7.38 -4.72
CA GLY A 77 4.20 -6.11 -4.02
C GLY A 77 2.85 -5.45 -3.74
N VAL A 78 2.38 -5.51 -2.49
CA VAL A 78 1.04 -5.01 -2.12
C VAL A 78 1.13 -3.53 -1.79
N GLY A 79 0.64 -2.66 -2.69
CA GLY A 79 0.77 -1.22 -2.49
C GLY A 79 0.09 -0.36 -3.54
N ILE A 80 0.29 0.96 -3.44
CA ILE A 80 -0.14 1.94 -4.44
C ILE A 80 0.94 3.01 -4.67
N ALA A 81 0.97 3.55 -5.89
CA ALA A 81 1.57 4.84 -6.17
C ALA A 81 0.47 5.89 -6.21
N PHE A 82 0.71 7.08 -5.68
CA PHE A 82 -0.34 8.08 -5.53
C PHE A 82 0.20 9.51 -5.51
N ALA A 83 -0.66 10.43 -5.96
CA ALA A 83 -0.51 11.84 -5.66
C ALA A 83 -1.05 12.10 -4.25
N ALA A 84 -0.29 12.83 -3.44
CA ALA A 84 -0.66 13.17 -2.08
C ALA A 84 -0.99 14.65 -1.92
N TRP A 85 -1.74 15.00 -0.88
CA TRP A 85 -1.82 16.39 -0.44
C TRP A 85 -0.48 16.89 0.13
N PRO A 86 -0.18 18.21 0.04
CA PRO A 86 1.14 18.75 0.40
C PRO A 86 1.61 18.46 1.83
N PHE A 87 0.67 18.21 2.74
CA PHE A 87 0.94 18.02 4.16
C PHE A 87 1.22 16.56 4.56
N ILE A 88 1.28 15.61 3.63
CA ILE A 88 1.56 14.19 3.97
C ILE A 88 2.88 14.02 4.73
N GLN A 89 3.95 14.69 4.32
CA GLN A 89 5.26 14.53 4.96
C GLN A 89 5.26 15.08 6.38
N SER A 90 4.69 16.28 6.59
CA SER A 90 4.60 16.88 7.92
C SER A 90 3.68 16.07 8.84
N THR A 91 2.60 15.50 8.29
CA THR A 91 1.71 14.59 9.00
C THR A 91 2.46 13.33 9.47
N LEU A 92 3.12 12.61 8.55
CA LEU A 92 3.89 11.40 8.89
C LEU A 92 5.03 11.69 9.88
N SER A 93 5.70 12.84 9.74
CA SER A 93 6.83 13.21 10.61
C SER A 93 6.43 13.49 12.06
N ARG A 94 5.21 13.99 12.30
CA ARG A 94 4.71 14.29 13.65
C ARG A 94 4.11 13.08 14.35
N ARG A 95 3.90 11.98 13.63
CA ARG A 95 3.24 10.80 14.15
C ARG A 95 4.20 9.91 14.91
N LYS A 96 3.84 9.64 16.17
CA LYS A 96 4.61 8.75 17.05
C LYS A 96 4.63 7.30 16.58
N ASP A 97 3.71 6.89 15.72
CA ASP A 97 3.62 5.53 15.16
C ASP A 97 4.33 5.38 13.80
N PHE A 98 5.10 6.38 13.37
CA PHE A 98 5.97 6.30 12.19
C PHE A 98 7.42 6.66 12.52
N THR A 99 8.36 6.23 11.67
CA THR A 99 9.78 6.57 11.79
C THR A 99 10.44 6.67 10.42
N ARG A 100 11.43 7.55 10.30
CA ARG A 100 12.28 7.65 9.10
C ARG A 100 13.46 6.69 9.11
N LEU A 101 13.75 6.08 10.27
CA LEU A 101 14.89 5.18 10.43
C LEU A 101 14.75 3.98 9.48
N PHE A 102 15.80 3.71 8.72
CA PHE A 102 15.88 2.66 7.70
C PHE A 102 14.82 2.74 6.58
N ALA A 103 14.03 3.82 6.52
CA ALA A 103 12.90 3.94 5.60
C ALA A 103 13.25 4.41 4.19
N ASN A 104 14.54 4.52 3.85
CA ASN A 104 14.96 5.01 2.54
C ASN A 104 15.53 3.88 1.68
N HIS A 105 15.14 3.82 0.42
CA HIS A 105 15.73 2.96 -0.60
C HIS A 105 16.75 3.75 -1.45
N ASN A 106 17.61 3.04 -2.18
CA ASN A 106 18.65 3.65 -3.01
C ASN A 106 18.10 4.56 -4.13
N ASP A 107 16.85 4.31 -4.55
CA ASP A 107 16.14 5.01 -5.62
C ASP A 107 15.06 5.98 -5.11
N THR A 108 15.01 6.24 -3.80
CA THR A 108 14.02 7.15 -3.19
C THR A 108 14.68 8.31 -2.46
N SER A 109 13.93 9.41 -2.34
CA SER A 109 14.39 10.61 -1.63
C SER A 109 14.14 10.54 -0.12
N GLY A 110 13.27 9.65 0.31
CA GLY A 110 13.03 9.34 1.71
C GLY A 110 11.79 8.50 1.91
N GLY A 111 11.51 8.18 3.17
CA GLY A 111 10.34 7.39 3.53
C GLY A 111 10.01 7.37 5.01
N PHE A 112 8.94 6.64 5.34
CA PHE A 112 8.46 6.42 6.70
C PHE A 112 7.98 4.98 6.88
N TYR A 113 8.50 4.31 7.91
CA TYR A 113 8.02 3.02 8.37
C TYR A 113 6.98 3.15 9.47
N GLU A 114 5.93 2.36 9.37
CA GLU A 114 5.03 2.09 10.48
C GLU A 114 5.78 1.40 11.64
N LYS A 115 5.50 1.85 12.85
CA LYS A 115 5.96 1.24 14.11
C LYS A 115 4.84 0.50 14.83
N GLY A 116 5.26 -0.34 15.78
CA GLY A 116 4.35 -1.03 16.71
C GLY A 116 3.82 -2.36 16.18
N ARG A 117 4.37 -2.88 15.07
CA ARG A 117 4.08 -4.24 14.60
C ARG A 117 5.30 -4.86 13.92
N ALA A 118 5.37 -6.18 13.98
CA ALA A 118 6.44 -6.97 13.39
C ALA A 118 6.26 -7.22 11.89
N GLU A 119 5.02 -7.37 11.46
CA GLU A 119 4.68 -7.88 10.13
C GLU A 119 3.60 -7.05 9.47
N ALA A 120 3.55 -7.08 8.13
CA ALA A 120 2.62 -6.27 7.32
C ALA A 120 2.63 -4.78 7.74
N VAL A 121 3.83 -4.20 7.77
CA VAL A 121 4.04 -2.78 8.08
C VAL A 121 3.80 -1.92 6.87
N LEU A 122 3.16 -0.77 7.04
CA LEU A 122 3.15 0.25 6.00
C LEU A 122 4.54 0.86 5.86
N HIS A 123 5.03 0.90 4.62
CA HIS A 123 6.20 1.64 4.22
C HIS A 123 5.81 2.71 3.20
N PHE A 124 5.98 3.96 3.60
CA PHE A 124 5.81 5.11 2.72
C PHE A 124 7.16 5.48 2.12
N LEU A 125 7.18 5.74 0.82
CA LEU A 125 8.33 6.24 0.09
C LEU A 125 7.94 7.46 -0.74
N PHE A 126 8.90 8.34 -0.98
CA PHE A 126 8.71 9.44 -1.91
C PHE A 126 9.95 9.70 -2.76
N GLN A 127 9.72 10.19 -3.96
CA GLN A 127 10.74 10.66 -4.89
C GLN A 127 10.49 12.15 -5.18
N GLU A 128 11.51 12.97 -4.98
CA GLU A 128 11.45 14.39 -5.33
C GLU A 128 11.15 14.59 -6.83
N GLY A 129 10.39 15.63 -7.13
CA GLY A 129 9.91 15.94 -8.47
C GLY A 129 8.83 17.02 -8.43
N SER A 130 8.37 17.44 -9.61
CA SER A 130 7.26 18.38 -9.75
C SER A 130 6.16 17.77 -10.63
N PRO A 131 5.11 17.15 -10.04
CA PRO A 131 4.88 16.96 -8.61
C PRO A 131 5.71 15.81 -8.01
N ARG A 132 5.86 15.82 -6.68
CA ARG A 132 6.48 14.73 -5.91
C ARG A 132 5.64 13.46 -6.02
N LYS A 133 6.29 12.33 -6.25
CA LYS A 133 5.63 11.01 -6.31
C LYS A 133 5.67 10.33 -4.96
N TRP A 134 4.56 9.73 -4.54
CA TRP A 134 4.45 8.95 -3.32
C TRP A 134 4.09 7.51 -3.61
N TYR A 135 4.61 6.64 -2.76
CA TYR A 135 4.33 5.21 -2.77
C TYR A 135 4.01 4.79 -1.35
N VAL A 136 3.07 3.86 -1.21
CA VAL A 136 2.86 3.13 0.05
C VAL A 136 2.66 1.67 -0.28
N HIS A 137 3.38 0.81 0.41
CA HIS A 137 3.27 -0.63 0.27
C HIS A 137 3.40 -1.31 1.64
N PHE A 138 3.13 -2.61 1.65
CA PHE A 138 3.38 -3.44 2.82
C PHE A 138 4.70 -4.17 2.70
N ASP A 139 5.51 -4.05 3.74
CA ASP A 139 6.60 -5.01 3.96
C ASP A 139 6.15 -6.10 4.90
N LEU A 140 6.48 -7.33 4.52
CA LEU A 140 6.10 -8.50 5.30
C LEU A 140 6.75 -8.48 6.68
N TYR A 141 7.98 -7.99 6.79
CA TYR A 141 8.71 -7.90 8.05
C TYR A 141 9.20 -6.48 8.27
N SER A 142 9.07 -5.95 9.47
CA SER A 142 9.53 -4.60 9.81
C SER A 142 11.05 -4.58 10.03
N PRO A 143 11.84 -3.81 9.28
CA PRO A 143 13.28 -3.69 9.56
C PRO A 143 13.55 -2.90 10.86
N VAL A 144 12.55 -2.19 11.39
CA VAL A 144 12.67 -1.32 12.56
C VAL A 144 12.09 -1.93 13.84
N HIS A 145 11.51 -3.14 13.78
CA HIS A 145 10.88 -3.74 14.95
C HIS A 145 11.87 -4.47 15.87
N SER A 146 12.81 -5.23 15.30
CA SER A 146 13.85 -5.95 16.06
C SER A 146 14.99 -6.39 15.15
N PHE A 147 16.15 -6.72 15.73
CA PHE A 147 17.28 -7.31 14.98
C PHE A 147 16.87 -8.58 14.21
N GLY A 148 16.04 -9.44 14.81
CA GLY A 148 15.52 -10.63 14.13
C GLY A 148 14.59 -10.32 12.96
N SER A 149 13.79 -9.25 13.07
CA SER A 149 12.90 -8.79 12.00
C SER A 149 13.68 -8.11 10.86
N ALA A 150 14.73 -7.36 11.17
CA ALA A 150 15.66 -6.81 10.18
C ALA A 150 16.42 -7.92 9.42
N ALA A 151 16.86 -8.96 10.12
CA ALA A 151 17.50 -10.12 9.48
C ALA A 151 16.51 -10.90 8.59
N LYS A 152 15.23 -11.00 8.97
CA LYS A 152 14.18 -11.58 8.12
C LYS A 152 13.88 -10.71 6.91
N HIS A 153 13.79 -9.38 7.07
CA HIS A 153 13.62 -8.44 5.96
C HIS A 153 14.74 -8.59 4.94
N LEU A 154 16.00 -8.49 5.40
CA LEU A 154 17.18 -8.71 4.55
C LEU A 154 17.18 -10.09 3.92
N ARG A 155 16.90 -11.16 4.68
CA ARG A 155 16.84 -12.52 4.11
C ARG A 155 15.73 -12.65 3.05
N HIS A 156 14.60 -11.99 3.23
CA HIS A 156 13.47 -12.05 2.31
C HIS A 156 13.74 -11.26 1.02
N GLU A 157 14.37 -10.08 1.14
CA GLU A 157 14.83 -9.29 -0.01
C GLU A 157 16.00 -9.96 -0.75
N PHE A 158 16.96 -10.55 -0.04
CA PHE A 158 18.24 -10.99 -0.62
C PHE A 158 18.28 -12.47 -1.06
N LEU A 159 17.50 -13.36 -0.43
CA LEU A 159 17.48 -14.80 -0.76
C LEU A 159 16.20 -15.24 -1.49
N GLY A 160 15.15 -14.41 -1.53
CA GLY A 160 13.82 -14.87 -1.90
C GLY A 160 13.35 -14.50 -3.31
N ASN A 161 13.65 -13.31 -3.83
CA ASN A 161 12.87 -12.71 -4.94
C ASN A 161 11.33 -12.83 -4.73
N CYS A 162 10.90 -13.05 -3.49
CA CYS A 162 9.51 -13.30 -3.12
C CYS A 162 8.99 -12.01 -2.53
N CYS A 163 8.45 -11.12 -3.35
CA CYS A 163 7.68 -10.01 -2.81
C CYS A 163 6.35 -10.56 -2.25
N PRO A 164 5.89 -10.12 -1.06
CA PRO A 164 4.78 -10.75 -0.38
C PRO A 164 3.47 -10.61 -1.17
N ASP A 165 2.72 -11.72 -1.28
CA ASP A 165 1.38 -11.73 -1.84
C ASP A 165 0.35 -11.15 -0.85
N TRP A 166 -0.75 -10.58 -1.37
CA TRP A 166 -1.86 -10.03 -0.60
C TRP A 166 -2.47 -11.03 0.37
N LYS A 167 -2.43 -12.34 0.06
CA LYS A 167 -2.89 -13.40 0.97
C LYS A 167 -2.04 -13.46 2.24
N MET A 168 -0.71 -13.34 2.11
CA MET A 168 0.21 -13.33 3.24
C MET A 168 0.00 -12.08 4.10
N ILE A 169 -0.06 -10.92 3.45
CA ILE A 169 -0.34 -9.65 4.14
C ILE A 169 -1.67 -9.72 4.90
N LYS A 170 -2.73 -10.21 4.24
CA LYS A 170 -4.06 -10.37 4.85
C LYS A 170 -4.04 -11.28 6.09
N GLN A 171 -3.22 -12.33 6.10
CA GLN A 171 -3.05 -13.20 7.26
C GLN A 171 -2.37 -12.45 8.41
N CYS A 172 -1.25 -11.78 8.15
CA CYS A 172 -0.54 -10.96 9.16
C CYS A 172 -1.36 -9.76 9.67
N LEU A 173 -2.33 -9.26 8.90
CA LEU A 173 -3.25 -8.21 9.34
C LEU A 173 -4.38 -8.69 10.25
N LYS A 174 -4.70 -9.99 10.25
CA LYS A 174 -5.74 -10.58 11.09
C LYS A 174 -5.22 -11.05 12.46
N ALA A 175 -3.93 -11.33 12.54
CA ALA A 175 -3.21 -11.66 13.77
C ALA A 175 -2.93 -10.40 14.60
#